data_AF-A0A522HC76-F1
#
_entry.id   AF-A0A522HC76-F1
#
_cell.length_a   1.000
_cell.length_b   1.000
_cell.length_c   1.000
_cell.angle_alpha   90.00
_cell.angle_beta   90.00
_cell.angle_gamma   90.00
#
_symmetry.space_group_name_H-M   'P 1'
#
loop_
_entity.id
_entity.type
_entity.pdbx_description
1 polymer ?
#
loop_
_entity_poly.entity_id
_entity_poly.type
_entity_poly.pdbx_seq_one_letter_code
_entity_poly.pdbx_strand_id
1 'polypeptide(L)'
;MPDIQLTPAGNLRWIETESSDRDLLDPGVRDAFLLDWREGLFLLAARRPEAAAWPSLRYWQTFSEMYVAALCHVPAEMPDSVIQAPTAGQLDAWILGAPPLQGGEYLSAGLLVDIWHGLNDWVQHALRADGGLDRFMQQRAPKWRQVGRVWLHLAENRNDPELPFAFMATYTSGLGSGGRLKHLPLGTALQQYAGAKNRPALIRLLTPVQQAAARCPWMKRLVDNGQIYQPTAWSAQRAHG
;
A
#
# COMPACT_ATOMS: atom_id res chain seq x y z
N MET A 1 -18.52 -18.22 11.18
CA MET A 1 -17.45 -17.20 11.03
C MET A 1 -16.88 -17.29 9.62
N PRO A 2 -16.63 -16.15 8.97
CA PRO A 2 -15.94 -16.11 7.68
C PRO A 2 -14.49 -16.59 7.82
N ASP A 3 -14.07 -17.42 6.88
CA ASP A 3 -12.72 -17.97 6.84
C ASP A 3 -12.21 -18.08 5.40
N ILE A 4 -10.89 -18.13 5.21
CA ILE A 4 -10.25 -18.37 3.92
C ILE A 4 -9.38 -19.63 4.06
N GLN A 5 -9.78 -20.68 3.36
CA GLN A 5 -9.04 -21.93 3.27
C GLN A 5 -7.99 -21.85 2.16
N LEU A 6 -6.78 -22.28 2.50
CA LEU A 6 -5.71 -22.57 1.55
C LEU A 6 -5.85 -24.01 1.05
N THR A 7 -5.91 -24.19 -0.26
CA THR A 7 -5.96 -25.53 -0.87
C THR A 7 -4.56 -26.03 -1.23
N PRO A 8 -4.36 -27.36 -1.38
CA PRO A 8 -3.06 -27.91 -1.81
C PRO A 8 -2.58 -27.36 -3.17
N ALA A 9 -3.51 -26.95 -4.03
CA ALA A 9 -3.23 -26.38 -5.34
C ALA A 9 -2.87 -24.87 -5.30
N GLY A 10 -2.78 -24.26 -4.10
CA GLY A 10 -2.46 -22.85 -3.94
C GLY A 10 -3.63 -21.89 -4.18
N ASN A 11 -4.85 -22.40 -4.35
CA ASN A 11 -6.03 -21.56 -4.44
C ASN A 11 -6.55 -21.21 -3.04
N LEU A 12 -7.12 -20.00 -2.92
CA LEU A 12 -7.80 -19.55 -1.71
C LEU A 12 -9.32 -19.67 -1.89
N ARG A 13 -10.01 -20.23 -0.90
CA ARG A 13 -11.46 -20.42 -0.94
C ARG A 13 -12.11 -19.79 0.26
N TRP A 14 -13.17 -19.02 -0.02
CA TRP A 14 -14.03 -18.52 1.04
C TRP A 14 -14.81 -19.69 1.66
N ILE A 15 -14.79 -19.79 2.98
CA ILE A 15 -15.61 -20.73 3.74
C ILE A 15 -16.50 -19.93 4.69
N GLU A 16 -17.80 -20.24 4.67
CA GLU A 16 -18.72 -19.79 5.70
C GLU A 16 -18.92 -20.92 6.70
N THR A 17 -18.51 -20.72 7.96
CA THR A 17 -19.08 -21.51 9.06
C THR A 17 -20.41 -20.87 9.45
N GLU A 18 -21.48 -21.65 9.51
CA GLU A 18 -22.85 -21.23 9.87
C GLU A 18 -22.87 -20.16 10.99
N SER A 19 -22.92 -18.86 10.64
CA SER A 19 -23.13 -17.79 11.61
C SER A 19 -23.81 -16.57 11.00
N SER A 20 -24.52 -15.84 11.86
CA SER A 20 -25.24 -14.58 11.59
C SER A 20 -24.34 -13.39 11.23
N ASP A 21 -23.02 -13.59 11.10
CA ASP A 21 -22.04 -12.51 10.86
C ASP A 21 -21.94 -12.08 9.39
N ARG A 22 -22.81 -12.62 8.51
CA ARG A 22 -22.88 -12.25 7.08
C ARG A 22 -22.98 -10.74 6.85
N ASP A 23 -23.65 -10.03 7.76
CA ASP A 23 -23.92 -8.60 7.60
C ASP A 23 -22.73 -7.69 7.94
N LEU A 24 -21.66 -8.24 8.54
CA LEU A 24 -20.48 -7.47 8.97
C LEU A 24 -19.37 -7.39 7.91
N LEU A 25 -19.49 -8.17 6.84
CA LEU A 25 -18.51 -8.24 5.77
C LEU A 25 -19.04 -7.66 4.47
N ASP A 26 -18.16 -7.03 3.70
CA ASP A 26 -18.50 -6.55 2.36
C ASP A 26 -18.84 -7.76 1.47
N PRO A 27 -20.11 -7.89 1.02
CA PRO A 27 -20.54 -9.04 0.22
C PRO A 27 -19.79 -9.13 -1.10
N GLY A 28 -19.31 -8.01 -1.65
CA GLY A 28 -18.53 -8.01 -2.88
C GLY A 28 -17.13 -8.61 -2.75
N VAL A 29 -16.56 -8.67 -1.54
CA VAL A 29 -15.30 -9.40 -1.32
C VAL A 29 -15.56 -10.91 -1.35
N ARG A 30 -16.61 -11.37 -0.67
CA ARG A 30 -17.01 -12.78 -0.70
C ARG A 30 -17.31 -13.25 -2.11
N ASP A 31 -18.20 -12.53 -2.80
CA ASP A 31 -18.66 -12.91 -4.14
C ASP A 31 -17.50 -12.97 -5.13
N ALA A 32 -16.50 -12.09 -4.97
CA ALA A 32 -15.26 -12.16 -5.73
C ALA A 32 -14.45 -13.43 -5.43
N PHE A 33 -14.29 -13.85 -4.16
CA PHE A 33 -13.61 -15.12 -3.85
C PHE A 33 -14.34 -16.36 -4.43
N LEU A 34 -15.67 -16.31 -4.53
CA LEU A 34 -16.46 -17.38 -5.13
C LEU A 34 -16.28 -17.46 -6.66
N LEU A 35 -16.01 -16.32 -7.31
CA LEU A 35 -15.76 -16.25 -8.75
C LEU A 35 -14.29 -16.52 -9.11
N ASP A 36 -13.38 -15.80 -8.46
CA ASP A 36 -11.93 -15.87 -8.65
C ASP A 36 -11.20 -15.42 -7.38
N TRP A 37 -10.44 -16.33 -6.77
CA TRP A 37 -9.69 -16.05 -5.54
C TRP A 37 -8.69 -14.90 -5.67
N ARG A 38 -8.20 -14.63 -6.88
CA ARG A 38 -7.26 -13.53 -7.18
C ARG A 38 -7.97 -12.18 -7.10
N GLU A 39 -9.17 -12.10 -7.67
CA GLU A 39 -10.03 -10.93 -7.52
C GLU A 39 -10.43 -10.74 -6.05
N GLY A 40 -10.78 -11.84 -5.37
CA GLY A 40 -11.08 -11.84 -3.94
C GLY A 40 -9.95 -11.25 -3.10
N LEU A 41 -8.70 -11.71 -3.29
CA LEU A 41 -7.52 -11.16 -2.62
C LEU A 41 -7.32 -9.67 -2.91
N PHE A 42 -7.43 -9.28 -4.18
CA PHE A 42 -7.28 -7.89 -4.57
C PHE A 42 -8.31 -6.99 -3.87
N LEU A 43 -9.59 -7.38 -3.90
CA LEU A 43 -10.66 -6.61 -3.27
C LEU A 43 -10.57 -6.60 -1.74
N LEU A 44 -10.07 -7.68 -1.13
CA LEU A 44 -9.82 -7.76 0.31
C LEU A 44 -8.82 -6.67 0.77
N ALA A 45 -7.80 -6.37 -0.03
CA ALA A 45 -6.89 -5.25 0.21
C ALA A 45 -7.48 -3.90 -0.23
N ALA A 46 -8.11 -3.85 -1.41
CA ALA A 46 -8.61 -2.61 -2.00
C ALA A 46 -9.69 -1.95 -1.14
N ARG A 47 -10.62 -2.75 -0.62
CA ARG A 47 -11.76 -2.31 0.19
C ARG A 47 -11.47 -2.32 1.68
N ARG A 48 -10.56 -3.20 2.10
CA ARG A 48 -10.07 -3.32 3.47
C ARG A 48 -11.20 -3.40 4.51
N PRO A 49 -12.09 -4.40 4.41
CA PRO A 49 -13.12 -4.61 5.43
C PRO A 49 -12.48 -4.81 6.80
N GLU A 50 -13.23 -4.56 7.86
CA GLU A 50 -12.78 -4.75 9.24
C GLU A 50 -12.60 -6.23 9.54
N ALA A 51 -11.41 -6.76 9.23
CA ALA A 51 -11.09 -8.18 9.36
C ALA A 51 -10.44 -8.55 10.70
N ALA A 52 -10.38 -7.61 11.66
CA ALA A 52 -9.68 -7.82 12.94
C ALA A 52 -10.25 -8.99 13.75
N ALA A 53 -11.55 -9.26 13.60
CA ALA A 53 -12.23 -10.36 14.25
C ALA A 53 -11.93 -11.75 13.62
N TRP A 54 -11.31 -11.78 12.43
CA TRP A 54 -11.10 -13.01 11.64
C TRP A 54 -9.64 -13.14 11.22
N PRO A 55 -8.82 -13.87 12.01
CA PRO A 55 -7.36 -13.93 11.82
C PRO A 55 -6.92 -14.34 10.41
N SER A 56 -7.59 -15.31 9.79
CA SER A 56 -7.28 -15.78 8.43
C SER A 56 -7.53 -14.69 7.38
N LEU A 57 -8.66 -13.99 7.45
CA LEU A 57 -8.96 -12.86 6.59
C LEU A 57 -7.93 -11.75 6.79
N ARG A 58 -7.55 -11.47 8.04
CA ARG A 58 -6.53 -10.46 8.34
C ARG A 58 -5.16 -10.83 7.78
N TYR A 59 -4.79 -12.10 7.86
CA TYR A 59 -3.54 -12.62 7.31
C TYR A 59 -3.49 -12.39 5.79
N TRP A 60 -4.51 -12.84 5.06
CA TRP A 60 -4.59 -12.67 3.60
C TRP A 60 -4.78 -11.21 3.18
N GLN A 61 -5.49 -10.40 3.97
CA GLN A 61 -5.58 -8.95 3.77
C GLN A 61 -4.20 -8.30 3.85
N THR A 62 -3.38 -8.66 4.85
CA THR A 62 -2.03 -8.10 5.01
C THR A 62 -1.11 -8.51 3.86
N PHE A 63 -1.22 -9.75 3.39
CA PHE A 63 -0.51 -10.25 2.21
C PHE A 63 -0.89 -9.45 0.95
N SER A 64 -2.20 -9.29 0.68
CA SER A 64 -2.64 -8.58 -0.52
C SER A 64 -2.45 -7.06 -0.43
N GLU A 65 -2.48 -6.46 0.76
CA GLU A 65 -2.13 -5.05 0.99
C GLU A 65 -0.70 -4.75 0.55
N MET A 66 0.24 -5.67 0.81
CA MET A 66 1.62 -5.55 0.36
C MET A 66 1.74 -5.59 -1.16
N TYR A 67 0.95 -6.45 -1.82
CA TYR A 67 0.88 -6.52 -3.28
C TYR A 67 0.32 -5.22 -3.88
N VAL A 68 -0.84 -4.74 -3.38
CA VAL A 68 -1.47 -3.51 -3.90
C VAL A 68 -0.59 -2.29 -3.63
N ALA A 69 0.11 -2.23 -2.50
CA ALA A 69 1.11 -1.20 -2.23
C ALA A 69 2.21 -1.21 -3.29
N ALA A 70 2.75 -2.38 -3.64
CA ALA A 70 3.77 -2.50 -4.68
C ALA A 70 3.24 -2.10 -6.07
N LEU A 71 2.01 -2.48 -6.39
CA LEU A 71 1.32 -2.08 -7.62
C LEU A 71 1.20 -0.55 -7.75
N CYS A 72 0.94 0.17 -6.66
CA CYS A 72 0.88 1.64 -6.67
C CYS A 72 2.21 2.31 -7.05
N HIS A 73 3.32 1.58 -6.96
CA HIS A 73 4.65 2.10 -7.33
C HIS A 73 5.03 1.75 -8.78
N VAL A 74 4.22 1.00 -9.53
CA VAL A 74 4.47 0.67 -10.94
C VAL A 74 4.32 1.94 -11.82
N PRO A 75 5.26 2.24 -12.75
CA PRO A 75 5.15 3.42 -13.60
C PRO A 75 4.00 3.26 -14.59
N ALA A 76 3.30 4.36 -14.89
CA ALA A 76 2.25 4.37 -15.89
C ALA A 76 2.77 3.98 -17.29
N GLU A 77 4.04 4.28 -17.59
CA GLU A 77 4.68 3.97 -18.87
C GLU A 77 5.08 2.49 -19.01
N MET A 78 5.08 1.72 -17.92
CA MET A 78 5.46 0.30 -17.92
C MET A 78 4.44 -0.53 -17.11
N PRO A 79 3.17 -0.61 -17.55
CA PRO A 79 2.13 -1.34 -16.82
C PRO A 79 2.42 -2.85 -16.74
N ASP A 80 3.12 -3.41 -17.73
CA ASP A 80 3.60 -4.80 -17.73
C ASP A 80 4.86 -5.00 -16.85
N SER A 81 5.26 -4.02 -16.03
CA SER A 81 6.37 -4.22 -15.09
C SER A 81 6.02 -5.34 -14.12
N VAL A 82 6.88 -6.35 -14.06
CA VAL A 82 6.76 -7.44 -13.10
C VAL A 82 6.88 -6.88 -11.69
N ILE A 83 5.82 -7.01 -10.89
CA ILE A 83 5.89 -6.73 -9.46
C ILE A 83 6.82 -7.78 -8.85
N GLN A 84 7.92 -7.31 -8.27
CA GLN A 84 8.91 -8.20 -7.66
C GLN A 84 8.25 -9.06 -6.59
N ALA A 85 8.58 -10.35 -6.63
CA ALA A 85 8.14 -11.28 -5.60
C ALA A 85 8.70 -10.85 -4.22
N PRO A 86 8.00 -11.21 -3.12
CA PRO A 86 8.48 -10.97 -1.77
C PRO A 86 9.85 -11.62 -1.53
N THR A 87 10.69 -10.97 -0.74
CA THR A 87 12.01 -11.50 -0.36
C THR A 87 11.88 -12.73 0.54
N ALA A 88 12.93 -13.57 0.58
CA ALA A 88 12.97 -14.74 1.47
C ALA A 88 12.62 -14.38 2.93
N GLY A 89 13.20 -13.31 3.47
CA GLY A 89 12.90 -12.87 4.85
C GLY A 89 11.44 -12.41 5.05
N GLN A 90 10.78 -11.86 4.02
CA GLN A 90 9.36 -11.53 4.10
C GLN A 90 8.49 -12.80 4.07
N LEU A 91 8.84 -13.77 3.23
CA LEU A 91 8.15 -15.05 3.15
C LEU A 91 8.28 -15.80 4.49
N ASP A 92 9.48 -15.87 5.06
CA ASP A 92 9.72 -16.50 6.36
C ASP A 92 8.90 -15.83 7.48
N ALA A 93 8.84 -14.48 7.48
CA ALA A 93 8.06 -13.73 8.45
C ALA A 93 6.55 -14.00 8.32
N TRP A 94 6.03 -14.14 7.10
CA TRP A 94 4.62 -14.50 6.89
C TRP A 94 4.31 -15.92 7.31
N ILE A 95 5.18 -16.88 7.02
CA ILE A 95 5.01 -18.27 7.44
C ILE A 95 5.02 -18.37 8.97
N LEU A 96 5.99 -17.74 9.63
CA LEU A 96 6.10 -17.76 11.09
C LEU A 96 4.96 -17.00 11.78
N GLY A 97 4.45 -15.94 11.15
CA GLY A 97 3.36 -15.11 11.66
C GLY A 97 1.96 -15.59 11.28
N ALA A 98 1.84 -16.73 10.58
CA ALA A 98 0.54 -17.23 10.15
C ALA A 98 -0.30 -17.65 11.36
N PRO A 99 -1.58 -17.23 11.46
CA PRO A 99 -2.49 -17.75 12.45
C PRO A 99 -2.84 -19.22 12.12
N PRO A 100 -3.61 -19.93 12.97
CA PRO A 100 -4.25 -21.17 12.54
C PRO A 100 -5.08 -20.92 11.27
N LEU A 101 -4.65 -21.53 10.16
CA LEU A 101 -5.30 -21.43 8.85
C LEU A 101 -5.86 -22.80 8.46
N GLN A 102 -7.05 -22.84 7.89
CA GLN A 102 -7.55 -24.03 7.21
C GLN A 102 -6.68 -24.32 5.99
N GLY A 103 -6.03 -25.49 5.96
CA GLY A 103 -5.01 -25.81 4.96
C GLY A 103 -3.66 -25.12 5.19
N GLY A 104 -3.41 -24.63 6.41
CA GLY A 104 -2.15 -24.01 6.78
C GLY A 104 -0.94 -24.95 6.66
N GLU A 105 -1.15 -26.27 6.67
CA GLU A 105 -0.11 -27.27 6.45
C GLU A 105 0.54 -27.20 5.06
N TYR A 106 -0.13 -26.57 4.07
CA TYR A 106 0.43 -26.34 2.74
C TYR A 106 1.24 -25.05 2.66
N LEU A 107 1.16 -24.18 3.66
CA LEU A 107 1.78 -22.87 3.65
C LEU A 107 3.30 -23.01 3.59
N SER A 108 3.89 -22.51 2.50
CA SER A 108 5.33 -22.54 2.26
C SER A 108 5.76 -21.30 1.48
N ALA A 109 7.06 -21.02 1.47
CA ALA A 109 7.61 -19.90 0.72
C ALA A 109 7.30 -20.03 -0.78
N GLY A 110 7.43 -21.24 -1.35
CA GLY A 110 7.09 -21.51 -2.74
C GLY A 110 5.62 -21.24 -3.04
N LEU A 111 4.71 -21.73 -2.19
CA LEU A 111 3.28 -21.53 -2.40
C LEU A 111 2.86 -20.06 -2.28
N LEU A 112 3.46 -19.30 -1.36
CA LEU A 112 3.21 -17.85 -1.25
C LEU A 112 3.70 -17.09 -2.48
N VAL A 113 4.82 -17.52 -3.08
CA VAL A 113 5.31 -16.97 -4.35
C VAL A 113 4.37 -17.31 -5.50
N ASP A 114 3.86 -18.54 -5.56
CA ASP A 114 2.89 -18.96 -6.58
C ASP A 114 1.58 -18.17 -6.47
N ILE A 115 1.09 -17.94 -5.25
CA ILE A 115 -0.08 -17.11 -4.98
C ILE A 115 0.18 -15.66 -5.43
N TRP A 116 1.36 -15.12 -5.13
CA TRP A 116 1.75 -13.77 -5.55
C TRP A 116 1.78 -13.63 -7.08
N HIS A 117 2.34 -14.62 -7.78
CA HIS A 117 2.36 -14.64 -9.25
C HIS A 117 0.97 -14.82 -9.84
N GLY A 118 0.14 -15.69 -9.28
CA GLY A 118 -1.25 -15.85 -9.70
C GLY A 118 -2.05 -14.55 -9.57
N LEU A 119 -1.87 -13.81 -8.47
CA LEU A 119 -2.45 -12.48 -8.29
C LEU A 119 -1.90 -11.48 -9.32
N ASN A 120 -0.59 -11.50 -9.59
CA ASN A 120 0.03 -10.66 -10.61
C ASN A 120 -0.57 -10.88 -11.99
N ASP A 121 -0.68 -12.12 -12.43
CA ASP A 121 -1.21 -12.45 -13.75
C ASP A 121 -2.66 -12.02 -13.92
N TRP A 122 -3.48 -12.21 -12.88
CA TRP A 122 -4.85 -11.72 -12.87
C TRP A 122 -4.92 -10.19 -12.96
N VAL A 123 -4.10 -9.47 -12.18
CA VAL A 123 -4.05 -8.01 -12.27
C VAL A 123 -3.62 -7.55 -13.66
N GLN A 124 -2.58 -8.15 -14.24
CA GLN A 124 -2.12 -7.77 -15.59
C GLN A 124 -3.21 -7.98 -16.65
N HIS A 125 -3.99 -9.06 -16.55
CA HIS A 125 -5.15 -9.25 -17.41
C HIS A 125 -6.21 -8.16 -17.19
N ALA A 126 -6.54 -7.86 -15.93
CA ALA A 126 -7.52 -6.83 -15.59
C ALA A 126 -7.08 -5.41 -16.00
N LEU A 127 -5.78 -5.10 -15.90
CA LEU A 127 -5.21 -3.84 -16.39
C LEU A 127 -5.45 -3.64 -17.89
N ARG A 128 -5.28 -4.68 -18.69
CA ARG A 128 -5.52 -4.63 -20.14
C ARG A 128 -7.00 -4.43 -20.46
N ALA A 129 -7.87 -5.10 -19.71
CA ALA A 129 -9.32 -4.95 -19.87
C ALA A 129 -9.83 -3.55 -19.47
N ASP A 130 -9.32 -3.00 -18.36
CA ASP A 130 -9.75 -1.69 -17.84
C ASP A 130 -9.07 -0.52 -18.55
N GLY A 131 -8.06 -0.75 -19.39
CA GLY A 131 -7.36 0.28 -20.17
C GLY A 131 -6.21 0.98 -19.44
N GLY A 132 -5.54 0.26 -18.54
CA GLY A 132 -4.33 0.70 -17.84
C GLY A 132 -4.47 0.87 -16.33
N LEU A 133 -3.33 1.08 -15.67
CA LEU A 133 -3.21 1.14 -14.22
C LEU A 133 -4.07 2.23 -13.58
N ASP A 134 -4.08 3.44 -14.15
CA ASP A 134 -4.84 4.56 -13.58
C ASP A 134 -6.33 4.29 -13.53
N ARG A 135 -6.90 3.76 -14.62
CA ARG A 135 -8.34 3.46 -14.71
C ARG A 135 -8.72 2.27 -13.84
N PHE A 136 -7.91 1.21 -13.86
CA PHE A 136 -8.07 0.05 -12.97
C PHE A 136 -8.07 0.48 -11.48
N MET A 137 -7.08 1.25 -11.04
CA MET A 137 -6.99 1.72 -9.66
C MET A 137 -8.13 2.69 -9.32
N GLN A 138 -8.57 3.55 -10.25
CA GLN A 138 -9.71 4.44 -10.04
C GLN A 138 -11.01 3.66 -9.81
N GLN A 139 -11.23 2.59 -10.56
CA GLN A 139 -12.46 1.80 -10.49
C GLN A 139 -12.45 0.85 -9.29
N ARG A 140 -11.32 0.17 -9.05
CA ARG A 140 -11.28 -0.97 -8.13
C ARG A 140 -10.60 -0.67 -6.79
N ALA A 141 -9.72 0.32 -6.71
CA ALA A 141 -8.96 0.67 -5.50
C ALA A 141 -8.71 2.19 -5.33
N PRO A 142 -9.75 3.05 -5.37
CA PRO A 142 -9.56 4.51 -5.49
C PRO A 142 -8.77 5.13 -4.32
N LYS A 143 -8.91 4.60 -3.10
CA LYS A 143 -8.15 5.06 -1.92
C LYS A 143 -6.65 4.82 -2.06
N TRP A 144 -6.25 3.74 -2.74
CA TRP A 144 -4.87 3.34 -2.92
C TRP A 144 -4.09 4.24 -3.88
N ARG A 145 -4.78 5.01 -4.74
CA ARG A 145 -4.14 6.00 -5.63
C ARG A 145 -3.36 7.09 -4.90
N GLN A 146 -3.61 7.26 -3.60
CA GLN A 146 -2.88 8.21 -2.76
C GLN A 146 -1.55 7.63 -2.25
N VAL A 147 -1.36 6.31 -2.28
CA VAL A 147 -0.12 5.64 -1.88
C VAL A 147 1.01 6.04 -2.83
N GLY A 148 2.20 6.29 -2.28
CA GLY A 148 3.36 6.79 -3.04
C GLY A 148 3.35 8.29 -3.31
N ARG A 149 2.32 9.03 -2.87
CA ARG A 149 2.27 10.50 -3.02
C ARG A 149 3.00 11.21 -1.88
N VAL A 150 3.64 12.32 -2.22
CA VAL A 150 4.24 13.27 -1.26
C VAL A 150 3.26 14.38 -0.95
N TRP A 151 3.17 14.72 0.33
CA TRP A 151 2.31 15.76 0.89
C TRP A 151 3.18 16.79 1.59
N LEU A 152 2.85 18.06 1.40
CA LEU A 152 3.51 19.18 2.05
C LEU A 152 2.53 19.76 3.06
N HIS A 153 2.90 19.72 4.33
CA HIS A 153 2.08 20.21 5.42
C HIS A 153 2.67 21.53 5.91
N LEU A 154 1.80 22.49 6.13
CA LEU A 154 2.11 23.74 6.82
C LEU A 154 1.01 23.96 7.85
N ALA A 155 1.38 23.98 9.13
CA ALA A 155 0.44 24.11 10.24
C ALA A 155 0.84 25.27 11.14
N GLU A 156 -0.13 25.93 11.78
CA GLU A 156 0.16 26.96 12.78
C GLU A 156 0.78 26.34 14.04
N ASN A 157 1.82 26.99 14.55
CA ASN A 157 2.46 26.71 15.83
C ASN A 157 2.26 27.90 16.76
N ARG A 158 1.21 27.84 17.58
CA ARG A 158 0.87 28.93 18.53
C ARG A 158 1.87 29.10 19.67
N ASN A 159 2.81 28.17 19.83
CA ASN A 159 3.79 28.18 20.90
C ASN A 159 5.05 29.00 20.56
N ASP A 160 5.22 29.40 19.29
CA ASP A 160 6.37 30.18 18.84
C ASP A 160 5.90 31.39 18.02
N PRO A 161 5.82 32.59 18.63
CA PRO A 161 5.39 33.80 17.93
C PRO A 161 6.35 34.25 16.80
N GLU A 162 7.64 33.91 16.88
CA GLU A 162 8.66 34.29 15.89
C GLU A 162 8.63 33.33 14.67
N LEU A 163 8.34 32.05 14.92
CA LEU A 163 8.18 31.01 13.90
C LEU A 163 6.81 30.32 14.04
N PRO A 164 5.71 31.04 13.71
CA PRO A 164 4.35 30.61 13.99
C PRO A 164 3.84 29.51 13.06
N PHE A 165 4.71 28.94 12.21
CA PHE A 165 4.35 27.84 11.32
C PHE A 165 5.31 26.67 11.44
N ALA A 166 4.79 25.45 11.36
CA ALA A 166 5.55 24.23 11.23
C ALA A 166 5.32 23.62 9.84
N PHE A 167 6.41 23.45 9.10
CA PHE A 167 6.43 22.78 7.80
C PHE A 167 6.98 21.37 7.92
N MET A 168 6.35 20.42 7.23
CA MET A 168 6.84 19.05 7.10
C MET A 168 6.38 18.42 5.78
N ALA A 169 7.26 17.69 5.12
CA ALA A 169 6.85 16.79 4.04
C ALA A 169 6.61 15.39 4.57
N THR A 170 5.51 14.76 4.15
CA THR A 170 5.21 13.35 4.41
C THR A 170 4.95 12.61 3.12
N TYR A 171 4.98 11.29 3.15
CA TYR A 171 4.49 10.47 2.06
C TYR A 171 3.49 9.43 2.54
N THR A 172 2.58 9.02 1.67
CA THR A 172 1.62 7.96 1.98
C THR A 172 2.25 6.60 1.72
N SER A 173 2.51 5.86 2.79
CA SER A 173 3.14 4.53 2.75
C SER A 173 2.18 3.37 2.47
N GLY A 174 0.87 3.60 2.62
CA GLY A 174 -0.17 2.58 2.50
C GLY A 174 -1.46 2.98 3.21
N LEU A 175 -2.31 2.01 3.51
CA LEU A 175 -3.49 2.18 4.37
C LEU A 175 -3.21 1.68 5.79
N GLY A 176 -3.49 2.51 6.80
CA GLY A 176 -3.47 2.18 8.22
C GLY A 176 -4.82 1.69 8.72
N SER A 177 -4.95 1.51 10.03
CA SER A 177 -6.18 1.07 10.74
C SER A 177 -7.44 1.82 10.25
N GLY A 178 -8.56 1.10 10.10
CA GLY A 178 -9.80 1.65 9.55
C GLY A 178 -9.73 2.15 8.09
N GLY A 179 -8.70 1.80 7.31
CA GLY A 179 -8.57 2.20 5.90
C GLY A 179 -8.20 3.66 5.69
N ARG A 180 -7.65 4.32 6.72
CA ARG A 180 -7.11 5.68 6.64
C ARG A 180 -5.72 5.67 5.99
N LEU A 181 -5.35 6.73 5.31
CA LEU A 181 -4.01 6.86 4.73
C LEU A 181 -2.95 6.88 5.83
N LYS A 182 -1.90 6.06 5.68
CA LYS A 182 -0.76 6.03 6.58
C LYS A 182 0.34 6.96 6.07
N HIS A 183 0.47 8.12 6.70
CA HIS A 183 1.50 9.10 6.39
C HIS A 183 2.75 8.87 7.23
N LEU A 184 3.92 8.91 6.61
CA LEU A 184 5.22 8.89 7.28
C LEU A 184 6.04 10.12 6.87
N PRO A 185 6.90 10.68 7.74
CA PRO A 185 7.81 11.75 7.37
C PRO A 185 8.63 11.37 6.13
N LEU A 186 8.84 12.32 5.21
CA LEU A 186 9.55 12.04 3.96
C LEU A 186 11.00 11.58 4.23
N GLY A 187 11.64 12.10 5.28
CA GLY A 187 12.96 11.64 5.72
C GLY A 187 13.02 10.14 6.09
N THR A 188 11.92 9.56 6.56
CA THR A 188 11.83 8.11 6.85
C THR A 188 11.98 7.27 5.58
N ALA A 189 11.53 7.77 4.43
CA ALA A 189 11.73 7.09 3.15
C ALA A 189 13.23 6.93 2.83
N LEU A 190 14.05 7.96 3.10
CA LEU A 190 15.50 7.87 2.86
C LEU A 190 16.13 6.72 3.64
N GLN A 191 15.73 6.54 4.91
CA GLN A 191 16.24 5.45 5.75
C GLN A 191 15.77 4.08 5.27
N GLN A 192 14.48 3.95 4.96
CA GLN A 192 13.86 2.68 4.56
C GLN A 192 14.39 2.19 3.20
N TYR A 193 14.47 3.08 2.20
CA TYR A 193 14.89 2.71 0.86
C TYR A 193 16.42 2.64 0.70
N ALA A 194 17.19 3.34 1.53
CA ALA A 194 18.65 3.17 1.57
C ALA A 194 19.05 1.78 2.09
N GLY A 195 18.38 1.28 3.13
CA GLY A 195 18.65 -0.05 3.70
C GLY A 195 18.15 -1.22 2.83
N ALA A 196 17.03 -1.04 2.12
CA ALA A 196 16.39 -2.11 1.35
C ALA A 196 16.90 -2.29 -0.10
N LYS A 197 17.94 -1.54 -0.53
CA LYS A 197 18.43 -1.48 -1.92
C LYS A 197 17.36 -1.14 -2.97
N ASN A 198 16.18 -0.64 -2.58
CA ASN A 198 15.10 -0.31 -3.50
C ASN A 198 15.19 1.17 -3.95
N ARG A 199 16.33 1.49 -4.57
CA ARG A 199 16.64 2.80 -5.16
C ARG A 199 15.61 3.25 -6.21
N PRO A 200 15.07 2.38 -7.07
CA PRO A 200 14.04 2.77 -8.04
C PRO A 200 12.77 3.32 -7.39
N ALA A 201 12.28 2.70 -6.31
CA ALA A 201 11.10 3.18 -5.60
C ALA A 201 11.33 4.56 -4.96
N LEU A 202 12.51 4.78 -4.37
CA LEU A 202 12.87 6.09 -3.82
C LEU A 202 12.92 7.18 -4.89
N ILE A 203 13.51 6.90 -6.05
CA ILE A 203 13.55 7.84 -7.18
C ILE A 203 12.13 8.21 -7.60
N ARG A 204 11.23 7.24 -7.72
CA ARG A 204 9.83 7.48 -8.09
C ARG A 204 9.12 8.37 -7.06
N LEU A 205 9.28 8.06 -5.77
CA LEU A 205 8.70 8.86 -4.68
C LEU A 205 9.19 10.32 -4.71
N LEU A 206 10.47 10.55 -5.03
CA LEU A 206 11.07 11.88 -5.04
C LEU A 206 10.93 12.61 -6.38
N THR A 207 10.54 11.95 -7.47
CA THR A 207 10.41 12.56 -8.79
C THR A 207 9.47 13.77 -8.79
N PRO A 208 8.26 13.70 -8.19
CA PRO A 208 7.38 14.87 -8.10
C PRO A 208 8.00 16.03 -7.30
N VAL A 209 8.79 15.72 -6.27
CA VAL A 209 9.49 16.74 -5.46
C VAL A 209 10.55 17.47 -6.30
N GLN A 210 11.31 16.73 -7.10
CA GLN A 210 12.31 17.31 -8.01
C GLN A 210 11.65 18.15 -9.12
N GLN A 211 10.54 17.67 -9.69
CA GLN A 211 9.77 18.42 -10.67
C GLN A 211 9.19 19.72 -10.08
N ALA A 212 8.70 19.68 -8.85
CA ALA A 212 8.25 20.87 -8.13
C ALA A 212 9.41 21.84 -7.85
N ALA A 213 10.57 21.33 -7.42
CA ALA A 213 11.77 22.13 -7.20
C ALA A 213 12.25 22.85 -8.47
N ALA A 214 12.14 22.21 -9.65
CA ALA A 214 12.50 22.83 -10.93
C ALA A 214 11.61 24.04 -11.29
N ARG A 215 10.39 24.11 -10.74
CA ARG A 215 9.39 25.15 -11.07
C ARG A 215 9.17 26.16 -9.95
N CYS A 216 9.47 25.78 -8.70
CA CYS A 216 9.16 26.57 -7.50
C CYS A 216 10.45 26.91 -6.75
N PRO A 217 10.91 28.17 -6.74
CA PRO A 217 12.18 28.56 -6.10
C PRO A 217 12.25 28.26 -4.59
N TRP A 218 11.12 28.36 -3.86
CA TRP A 218 11.10 28.01 -2.44
C TRP A 218 11.27 26.50 -2.21
N MET A 219 10.67 25.66 -3.08
CA MET A 219 10.83 24.21 -3.04
C MET A 219 12.27 23.83 -3.37
N LYS A 220 12.86 24.48 -4.38
CA LYS A 220 14.28 24.30 -4.71
C LYS A 220 15.17 24.53 -3.50
N ARG A 221 14.97 25.64 -2.77
CA ARG A 221 15.74 25.93 -1.55
C ARG A 221 15.61 24.83 -0.50
N LEU A 222 14.40 24.31 -0.26
CA LEU A 222 14.16 23.22 0.70
C LEU A 222 14.81 21.89 0.30
N VAL A 223 14.86 21.60 -1.00
CA VAL A 223 15.52 20.40 -1.51
C VAL A 223 17.04 20.56 -1.42
N ASP A 224 17.58 21.68 -1.90
CA ASP A 224 19.02 21.94 -1.96
C ASP A 224 19.66 21.95 -0.56
N ASN A 225 18.95 22.43 0.46
CA ASN A 225 19.43 22.46 1.85
C ASN A 225 18.98 21.26 2.71
N GLY A 226 18.28 20.29 2.13
CA GLY A 226 17.79 19.09 2.81
C GLY A 226 16.64 19.32 3.82
N GLN A 227 16.12 20.54 3.97
CA GLN A 227 15.01 20.84 4.89
C GLN A 227 13.71 20.12 4.52
N ILE A 228 13.53 19.71 3.26
CA ILE A 228 12.37 18.92 2.83
C ILE A 228 12.25 17.57 3.56
N TYR A 229 13.34 17.05 4.13
CA TYR A 229 13.38 15.73 4.77
C TYR A 229 13.19 15.76 6.29
N GLN A 230 13.01 16.94 6.89
CA GLN A 230 12.84 17.12 8.33
C GLN A 230 11.79 18.18 8.65
N PRO A 231 11.11 18.10 9.80
CA PRO A 231 10.24 19.18 10.26
C PRO A 231 11.03 20.49 10.44
N THR A 232 10.48 21.61 9.99
CA THR A 232 11.11 22.94 10.13
C THR A 232 10.12 23.99 10.57
N ALA A 233 10.54 24.92 11.43
CA ALA A 233 9.74 26.06 11.85
C ALA A 233 9.94 27.25 10.90
N TRP A 234 8.86 27.91 10.52
CA TRP A 234 8.80 28.95 9.47
C TRP A 234 8.18 30.24 10.04
N SER A 235 8.73 31.37 9.59
CA SER A 235 8.13 32.69 9.85
C SER A 235 6.91 32.91 8.96
N ALA A 236 6.05 33.87 9.35
CA ALA A 236 4.88 34.24 8.55
C ALA A 236 5.24 34.70 7.12
N GLN A 237 6.33 35.46 6.97
CA GLN A 237 6.81 35.89 5.65
C GLN A 237 7.15 34.70 4.75
N ARG A 238 7.75 33.64 5.31
CA ARG A 238 8.11 32.44 4.56
C ARG A 238 6.89 31.57 4.24
N ALA A 239 5.88 31.56 5.10
CA ALA A 239 4.65 30.79 4.90
C ALA A 239 3.75 31.35 3.80
N HIS A 240 3.78 32.67 3.57
CA HIS A 240 2.90 33.36 2.62
C HIS A 240 3.58 33.81 1.31
N GLY A 241 4.90 33.63 1.18
CA GLY A 241 5.70 34.05 0.02
C GLY A 241 6.11 32.90 -0.90
#